data_AF-A0A661UGT2-F1
#
_entry.id   AF-A0A661UGT2-F1
#
_cell.length_a   1.000
_cell.length_b   1.000
_cell.length_c   1.000
_cell.angle_alpha   90.00
_cell.angle_beta   90.00
_cell.angle_gamma   90.00
#
_symmetry.space_group_name_H-M   'P 1'
#
loop_
_entity.id
_entity.type
_entity.pdbx_description
1 polymer ?
#
loop_
_entity_poly.entity_id
_entity_poly.type
_entity_poly.pdbx_seq_one_letter_code
_entity_poly.pdbx_strand_id
1 'polypeptide(L)' 'MDSLLLCIITFGGYIIMYRLYGKYLAKRIFNINPANAVPSKEFEDGV' A
#
# COMPACT_ATOMS: atom_id res chain seq x y z
N MET A 1 14.34 24.12 19.75
CA MET A 1 13.46 23.53 18.73
C MET A 1 14.36 22.97 17.66
N ASP A 2 14.78 21.71 17.80
CA ASP A 2 15.71 21.09 16.86
C ASP A 2 14.95 20.68 15.60
N SER A 3 14.78 21.64 14.70
CA SER A 3 14.05 21.48 13.44
C SER A 3 14.57 20.31 12.60
N LEU A 4 15.85 19.96 12.73
CA LEU A 4 16.43 18.79 12.09
C LEU A 4 15.79 17.48 12.57
N LEU A 5 15.60 17.32 13.88
CA LEU A 5 14.95 16.14 14.45
C LEU A 5 13.49 16.05 13.99
N LEU A 6 12.78 17.19 13.96
CA LEU A 6 11.40 17.26 13.49
C LEU A 6 11.29 16.88 12.01
N CYS A 7 12.23 17.32 11.16
CA CYS A 7 12.30 16.91 9.76
C CYS A 7 12.46 15.39 9.64
N ILE A 8 13.41 14.80 10.36
CA ILE A 8 13.64 13.34 10.27
C ILE A 8 12.40 12.55 10.69
N ILE A 9 11.74 12.95 11.79
CA ILE A 9 10.53 12.28 12.27
C ILE A 9 9.38 12.42 11.27
N THR A 10 9.17 13.61 10.71
CA THR A 10 8.08 13.85 9.75
C THR A 10 8.29 13.06 8.46
N PHE A 11 9.48 13.14 7.85
CA PHE A 11 9.79 12.35 6.65
C PHE A 11 9.72 10.85 6.92
N GLY A 12 10.28 10.38 8.04
CA GLY A 12 10.18 8.97 8.44
C GLY A 12 8.74 8.52 8.62
N GLY A 13 7.93 9.32 9.33
CA GLY A 13 6.51 9.07 9.53
C GLY A 13 5.72 8.99 8.23
N TYR A 14 5.96 9.92 7.30
CA TYR A 14 5.32 9.92 5.98
C TYR A 14 5.64 8.65 5.18
N ILE A 15 6.90 8.21 5.16
CA ILE A 15 7.30 6.98 4.45
C ILE A 15 6.63 5.74 5.06
N ILE A 16 6.60 5.66 6.39
CA ILE A 16 5.96 4.54 7.09
C ILE A 16 4.46 4.53 6.79
N MET A 17 3.79 5.68 6.91
CA MET A 17 2.36 5.80 6.64
C MET A 17 2.02 5.49 5.19
N TYR A 18 2.84 5.91 4.23
CA TYR A 18 2.63 5.59 2.81
C TYR A 18 2.52 4.07 2.59
N ARG A 19 3.39 3.29 3.22
CA ARG A 19 3.36 1.82 3.14
C ARG A 19 2.23 1.20 3.97
N LEU A 20 1.99 1.72 5.17
CA LEU A 20 1.00 1.18 6.08
C LEU A 20 -0.43 1.37 5.55
N TYR A 21 -0.71 2.58 5.04
CA TYR A 21 -2.04 2.96 4.59
C TYR A 21 -2.46 2.19 3.34
N GLY A 22 -1.55 2.05 2.36
CA GLY A 22 -1.80 1.25 1.16
C GLY A 22 -2.12 -0.21 1.49
N LYS A 23 -1.36 -0.82 2.41
CA LYS A 23 -1.60 -2.21 2.86
C LYS A 23 -2.90 -2.33 3.65
N TYR A 24 -3.21 -1.35 4.50
CA TYR A 24 -4.45 -1.31 5.27
C TYR A 24 -5.67 -1.23 4.34
N LEU A 25 -5.66 -0.30 3.40
CA LEU A 25 -6.71 -0.13 2.38
C LEU A 25 -6.90 -1.39 1.56
N ALA A 26 -5.80 -1.95 1.02
CA ALA A 26 -5.81 -3.17 0.22
C ALA A 26 -6.50 -4.32 0.96
N LYS A 27 -6.19 -4.52 2.24
CA LYS A 27 -6.75 -5.64 3.03
C LYS A 27 -8.16 -5.36 3.58
N ARG A 28 -8.43 -4.15 4.07
CA ARG A 28 -9.65 -3.84 4.84
C ARG A 28 -10.78 -3.29 4.00
N ILE A 29 -10.47 -2.53 2.94
CA ILE A 29 -11.48 -1.92 2.07
C ILE A 29 -11.63 -2.73 0.78
N PHE A 30 -10.52 -3.01 0.10
CA PHE A 30 -10.55 -3.71 -1.19
C PHE A 30 -10.50 -5.23 -1.08
N ASN A 31 -10.20 -5.77 0.12
CA ASN A 31 -10.06 -7.20 0.39
C ASN A 31 -9.17 -7.93 -0.66
N ILE A 32 -8.09 -7.27 -1.09
CA ILE A 32 -7.17 -7.79 -2.10
C ILE A 32 -6.45 -9.00 -1.51
N ASN A 33 -6.67 -10.16 -2.14
CA ASN A 33 -5.97 -11.40 -1.81
C ASN A 33 -4.94 -11.69 -2.90
N PRO A 34 -3.62 -11.68 -2.59
CA PRO A 34 -2.59 -12.00 -3.57
C PRO A 34 -2.60 -13.47 -4.03
N ALA A 35 -3.33 -14.35 -3.35
CA ALA A 35 -3.52 -15.73 -3.78
C ALA A 35 -4.62 -15.89 -4.86
N ASN A 36 -5.46 -14.86 -5.08
CA ASN A 36 -6.48 -14.92 -6.11
C ASN A 36 -5.83 -14.69 -7.49
N ALA A 37 -6.33 -15.39 -8.51
CA ALA A 37 -5.98 -15.06 -9.88
C ALA A 37 -6.45 -13.63 -10.20
N VAL A 38 -5.64 -12.89 -10.95
CA VAL A 38 -6.08 -11.59 -11.47
C VAL A 38 -7.16 -11.83 -12.54
N PRO A 39 -8.16 -10.93 -12.68
CA PRO A 39 -9.25 -11.12 -13.64
C PRO A 39 -8.77 -11.30 -15.07
N SER A 40 -7.65 -10.69 -15.45
CA SER A 40 -7.06 -10.85 -16.79
C SER A 40 -6.59 -12.27 -17.08
N LYS A 41 -6.33 -13.07 -16.04
CA LYS A 41 -5.97 -14.49 -16.16
C LYS A 41 -7.19 -15.40 -16.07
N GLU A 42 -8.19 -15.02 -15.28
CA GLU A 42 -9.42 -15.81 -15.12
C GLU A 42 -10.36 -15.69 -16.33
N PHE A 43 -10.45 -14.49 -16.90
CA PHE A 43 -11.27 -14.16 -18.06
C PHE A 43 -10.41 -13.96 -19.32
N GLU A 44 -9.28 -14.65 -19.41
CA GLU A 44 -8.46 -14.68 -20.61
C GLU A 44 -9.27 -15.29 -21.77
N ASP A 45 -9.44 -14.54 -22.86
CA ASP A 45 -10.26 -14.89 -24.02
C ASP A 45 -9.52 -15.75 -25.05
N GLY A 46 -8.21 -15.95 -24.87
CA GLY A 46 -7.40 -16.89 -25.65
C GLY A 46 -7.15 -16.48 -27.10
N VAL A 47 -7.38 -15.20 -27.44
CA VAL A 47 -7.18 -14.60 -28.77
C VAL A 47 -5.92 -13.76 -28.82
#